data_AF-A0A356KNY9-F1
#
_entry.id   AF-A0A356KNY9-F1
#
_cell.length_a   1.000
_cell.length_b   1.000
_cell.length_c   1.000
_cell.angle_alpha   90.00
_cell.angle_beta   90.00
_cell.angle_gamma   90.00
#
_symmetry.space_group_name_H-M   'P 1'
#
loop_
_entity.id
_entity.type
_entity.pdbx_description
1 polymer ?
#
loop_
_entity_poly.entity_id
_entity_poly.type
_entity_poly.pdbx_seq_one_letter_code
_entity_poly.pdbx_strand_id
1 'polypeptide(L)'
;MLQILTQALVALPEAASLEVQREESARRLARLARRLPLAGLPDELRSTADMTLIGLHRKAGLFAEGLELARERIASRPSWHTHIGEALLLREQGEAEAALAGFRRALEHNPADLTALLEAGDMFFEREEWARAGELYAEVLGREPAHEWAEPSALWCQWRTSSDSPFPDDAFPKHLLDLAHAGNGRARMLFGNFHPYEGFLPQPRDATANVIAQILEEGQELSGEVKLTLSNVEAPSNALAFAQVARLASYDATLAVSYEHVARPDPREPLAEVAHQLWRREGEVLVPALDPPAPAVVEALSQLARGPWNRARDWAAAGRLARELGPTAARDLLACVVHPPLARAPEVVLGWIPRVQMVAAQVLAQLDSGWEGSARKGALLALLHGPRDWSTEAAILALTDLAQREPAHSLEVGEAFEALAAARPDSGFVAYEEALFSQWLGLPHLWDEERAELVKVLEALEQDAG
;
A
#
# COMPACT_ATOMS: atom_id res chain seq x y z
N MET A 1 -25.96 24.78 0.18
CA MET A 1 -26.04 23.34 0.49
C MET A 1 -25.41 22.48 -0.61
N LEU A 2 -25.87 22.53 -1.86
CA LEU A 2 -25.28 21.74 -2.95
C LEU A 2 -23.75 21.93 -3.07
N GLN A 3 -23.25 23.16 -3.03
CA GLN A 3 -21.82 23.46 -3.04
C GLN A 3 -21.04 22.77 -1.90
N ILE A 4 -21.61 22.68 -0.70
CA ILE A 4 -21.00 21.98 0.45
C ILE A 4 -20.93 20.48 0.17
N LEU A 5 -21.98 19.91 -0.42
CA LEU A 5 -22.00 18.49 -0.79
C LEU A 5 -20.99 18.18 -1.91
N THR A 6 -20.84 19.06 -2.88
CA THR A 6 -19.84 18.91 -3.94
C THR A 6 -18.42 19.00 -3.38
N GLN A 7 -18.15 19.93 -2.46
CA GLN A 7 -16.87 20.00 -1.75
C GLN A 7 -16.62 18.73 -0.92
N ALA A 8 -17.64 18.21 -0.24
CA ALA A 8 -17.53 16.97 0.51
C ALA A 8 -17.26 15.76 -0.40
N LEU A 9 -17.89 15.67 -1.57
CA LEU A 9 -17.63 14.64 -2.57
C LEU A 9 -16.16 14.67 -3.01
N VAL A 10 -15.62 15.85 -3.32
CA VAL A 10 -14.22 16.02 -3.74
C VAL A 10 -13.25 15.66 -2.61
N ALA A 11 -13.57 16.02 -1.36
CA ALA A 11 -12.69 15.76 -0.21
C ALA A 11 -12.71 14.31 0.28
N LEU A 12 -13.74 13.52 -0.07
CA LEU A 12 -13.82 12.11 0.32
C LEU A 12 -12.92 11.24 -0.58
N PRO A 13 -12.10 10.35 -0.01
CA PRO A 13 -11.40 9.33 -0.78
C PRO A 13 -12.39 8.28 -1.30
N GLU A 14 -11.94 7.45 -2.23
CA GLU A 14 -12.73 6.28 -2.63
C GLU A 14 -13.00 5.33 -1.47
N ALA A 15 -14.12 4.60 -1.54
CA ALA A 15 -14.60 3.75 -0.44
C ALA A 15 -13.55 2.74 0.03
N ALA A 16 -12.76 2.19 -0.91
CA ALA A 16 -11.67 1.26 -0.60
C ALA A 16 -10.60 1.88 0.32
N SER A 17 -10.35 3.18 0.18
CA SER A 17 -9.38 3.98 0.95
C SER A 17 -10.04 4.82 2.06
N LEU A 18 -11.35 4.67 2.28
CA LEU A 18 -12.06 5.42 3.30
C LEU A 18 -11.75 4.84 4.69
N GLU A 19 -11.12 5.67 5.51
CA GLU A 19 -10.77 5.34 6.88
C GLU A 19 -12.00 5.02 7.74
N VAL A 20 -11.85 4.04 8.63
CA VAL A 20 -12.94 3.53 9.48
C VAL A 20 -13.62 4.62 10.30
N GLN A 21 -12.84 5.58 10.82
CA GLN A 21 -13.39 6.67 11.64
C GLN A 21 -14.28 7.64 10.84
N ARG A 22 -14.12 7.68 9.51
CA ARG A 22 -14.87 8.54 8.61
C ARG A 22 -16.04 7.82 7.93
N GLU A 23 -16.04 6.49 7.96
CA GLU A 23 -17.01 5.63 7.27
C GLU A 23 -18.46 5.95 7.65
N GLU A 24 -18.76 5.99 8.95
CA GLU A 24 -20.13 6.24 9.41
C GLU A 24 -20.61 7.65 9.04
N SER A 25 -19.74 8.64 9.21
CA SER A 25 -20.03 10.03 8.84
C SER A 25 -20.29 10.18 7.34
N ALA A 26 -19.50 9.51 6.49
CA ALA A 26 -19.70 9.50 5.04
C ALA A 26 -21.04 8.85 4.65
N ARG A 27 -21.38 7.70 5.25
CA ARG A 27 -22.66 7.00 5.01
C ARG A 27 -23.85 7.85 5.46
N ARG A 28 -23.75 8.50 6.63
CA ARG A 28 -24.78 9.44 7.12
C ARG A 28 -24.94 10.62 6.18
N LEU A 29 -23.84 11.21 5.71
CA LEU A 29 -23.85 12.32 4.75
C LEU A 29 -24.55 11.93 3.44
N ALA A 30 -24.19 10.78 2.85
CA ALA A 30 -24.80 10.32 1.60
C ALA A 30 -26.33 10.13 1.71
N ARG A 31 -26.80 9.49 2.79
CA ARG A 31 -28.23 9.26 3.04
C ARG A 31 -29.00 10.55 3.33
N LEU A 32 -28.39 11.50 4.04
CA LEU A 32 -28.99 12.83 4.25
C LEU A 32 -29.05 13.61 2.94
N ALA A 33 -27.98 13.57 2.15
CA ALA A 33 -27.90 14.25 0.85
C ALA A 33 -28.99 13.74 -0.12
N ARG A 34 -29.31 12.44 -0.12
CA ARG A 34 -30.40 11.85 -0.94
C ARG A 34 -31.76 12.53 -0.73
N ARG A 35 -32.00 13.11 0.46
CA ARG A 35 -33.28 13.76 0.83
C ARG A 35 -33.41 15.19 0.33
N LEU A 36 -32.39 15.73 -0.34
CA LEU A 36 -32.39 17.10 -0.86
C LEU A 36 -33.51 17.28 -1.89
N PRO A 37 -34.45 18.22 -1.71
CA PRO A 37 -35.44 18.52 -2.73
C PRO A 37 -34.76 19.16 -3.94
N LEU A 38 -34.78 18.45 -5.07
CA LEU A 38 -34.25 18.96 -6.35
C LEU A 38 -35.32 19.63 -7.22
N ALA A 39 -36.59 19.52 -6.83
CA ALA A 39 -37.71 20.10 -7.55
C ALA A 39 -37.59 21.63 -7.60
N GLY A 40 -37.78 22.21 -8.79
CA GLY A 40 -37.71 23.66 -9.01
C GLY A 40 -36.30 24.24 -9.17
N LEU A 41 -35.23 23.46 -9.02
CA LEU A 41 -33.88 23.90 -9.37
C LEU A 41 -33.70 24.00 -10.90
N PRO A 42 -32.89 24.91 -11.44
CA PRO A 42 -32.45 24.89 -12.84
C PRO A 42 -31.87 23.54 -13.28
N ASP A 43 -31.97 23.20 -14.57
CA ASP A 43 -31.52 21.91 -15.11
C ASP A 43 -30.03 21.64 -14.92
N GLU A 44 -29.20 22.67 -15.04
CA GLU A 44 -27.76 22.58 -14.81
C GLU A 44 -27.47 22.19 -13.36
N LEU A 45 -28.13 22.87 -12.41
CA LEU A 45 -27.98 22.60 -10.98
C LEU A 45 -28.53 21.23 -10.58
N ARG A 46 -29.60 20.75 -11.24
CA ARG A 46 -30.08 19.38 -11.06
C ARG A 46 -29.05 18.35 -11.53
N SER A 47 -28.42 18.58 -12.68
CA SER A 47 -27.37 17.69 -13.21
C SER A 47 -26.19 17.56 -12.26
N THR A 48 -25.70 18.69 -11.74
CA THR A 48 -24.63 18.72 -10.74
C THR A 48 -25.06 18.03 -9.44
N ALA A 49 -26.32 18.21 -9.02
CA ALA A 49 -26.86 17.52 -7.86
C ALA A 49 -26.92 16.01 -8.06
N ASP A 50 -27.42 15.51 -9.20
CA ASP A 50 -27.49 14.08 -9.47
C ASP A 50 -26.11 13.41 -9.37
N MET A 51 -25.10 13.98 -10.04
CA MET A 51 -23.71 13.49 -9.94
C MET A 51 -23.19 13.56 -8.49
N THR A 52 -23.43 14.66 -7.79
CA THR A 52 -22.94 14.83 -6.42
C THR A 52 -23.54 13.77 -5.49
N LEU A 53 -24.85 13.54 -5.58
CA LEU A 53 -25.55 12.59 -4.73
C LEU A 53 -25.12 11.15 -5.02
N ILE A 54 -25.03 10.77 -6.29
CA ILE A 54 -24.58 9.43 -6.70
C ILE A 54 -23.11 9.22 -6.26
N GLY A 55 -22.25 10.21 -6.50
CA GLY A 55 -20.85 10.20 -6.08
C GLY A 55 -20.67 10.05 -4.57
N LEU A 56 -21.50 10.70 -3.75
CA LEU A 56 -21.45 10.52 -2.29
C LEU A 56 -21.79 9.09 -1.85
N HIS A 57 -22.75 8.43 -2.50
CA HIS A 57 -23.06 7.02 -2.20
C HIS A 57 -21.89 6.11 -2.59
N ARG A 58 -21.27 6.37 -3.75
CA ARG A 58 -20.07 5.66 -4.22
C ARG A 58 -18.91 5.78 -3.23
N LYS A 59 -18.55 7.01 -2.86
CA LYS A 59 -17.47 7.30 -1.88
C LYS A 59 -17.74 6.70 -0.50
N ALA A 60 -19.01 6.62 -0.09
CA ALA A 60 -19.42 6.04 1.18
C ALA A 60 -19.52 4.50 1.17
N GLY A 61 -19.25 3.84 0.04
CA GLY A 61 -19.38 2.38 -0.12
C GLY A 61 -20.84 1.89 -0.13
N LEU A 62 -21.82 2.78 -0.29
CA LEU A 62 -23.24 2.45 -0.36
C LEU A 62 -23.63 2.11 -1.80
N PHE A 63 -22.95 1.14 -2.41
CA PHE A 63 -23.03 0.87 -3.85
C PHE A 63 -24.45 0.50 -4.32
N ALA A 64 -25.15 -0.36 -3.57
CA ALA A 64 -26.53 -0.75 -3.89
C ALA A 64 -27.49 0.44 -3.84
N GLU A 65 -27.47 1.22 -2.75
CA GLU A 65 -28.29 2.44 -2.60
C GLU A 65 -27.95 3.48 -3.69
N GLY A 66 -26.66 3.58 -4.04
CA GLY A 66 -26.17 4.46 -5.10
C GLY A 66 -26.68 4.06 -6.49
N LEU A 67 -26.71 2.77 -6.81
CA LEU A 67 -27.21 2.26 -8.09
C LEU A 67 -28.72 2.42 -8.21
N GLU A 68 -29.48 2.17 -7.13
CA GLU A 68 -30.91 2.47 -7.10
C GLU A 68 -31.16 3.95 -7.39
N LEU A 69 -30.43 4.82 -6.70
CA LEU A 69 -30.51 6.27 -6.94
C LEU A 69 -30.16 6.62 -8.38
N ALA A 70 -29.07 6.07 -8.94
CA ALA A 70 -28.67 6.34 -10.32
C ALA A 70 -29.76 5.91 -11.31
N ARG A 71 -30.35 4.73 -11.14
CA ARG A 71 -31.45 4.23 -11.99
C ARG A 71 -32.70 5.09 -11.89
N GLU A 72 -33.08 5.52 -10.69
CA GLU A 72 -34.18 6.48 -10.46
C GLU A 72 -33.92 7.79 -11.25
N ARG A 73 -32.69 8.32 -11.17
CA ARG A 73 -32.32 9.56 -11.87
C ARG A 73 -32.32 9.37 -13.39
N ILE A 74 -31.72 8.30 -13.90
CA ILE A 74 -31.70 7.97 -15.33
C ILE A 74 -33.12 7.83 -15.88
N ALA A 75 -34.00 7.13 -15.17
CA ALA A 75 -35.40 6.96 -15.60
C ALA A 75 -36.17 8.29 -15.66
N SER A 76 -35.87 9.21 -14.74
CA SER A 76 -36.53 10.52 -14.69
C SER A 76 -35.92 11.56 -15.64
N ARG A 77 -34.59 11.56 -15.79
CA ARG A 77 -33.83 12.59 -16.49
C ARG A 77 -32.44 12.05 -16.89
N PRO A 78 -32.35 11.27 -17.98
CA PRO A 78 -31.09 10.73 -18.44
C PRO A 78 -30.17 11.86 -18.90
N SER A 79 -28.91 11.80 -18.49
CA SER A 79 -27.89 12.79 -18.80
C SER A 79 -26.51 12.15 -18.73
N TRP A 80 -25.50 12.85 -19.26
CA TRP A 80 -24.10 12.50 -19.08
C TRP A 80 -23.75 12.25 -17.59
N HIS A 81 -24.20 13.13 -16.70
CA HIS A 81 -23.90 13.08 -15.26
C HIS A 81 -24.46 11.81 -14.58
N THR A 82 -25.70 11.43 -14.92
CA THR A 82 -26.34 10.26 -14.33
C THR A 82 -25.74 8.95 -14.84
N HIS A 83 -25.36 8.91 -16.12
CA HIS A 83 -24.71 7.73 -16.71
C HIS A 83 -23.26 7.56 -16.25
N ILE A 84 -22.48 8.64 -16.12
CA ILE A 84 -21.16 8.58 -15.49
C ILE A 84 -21.28 8.10 -14.04
N GLY A 85 -22.22 8.65 -13.27
CA GLY A 85 -22.43 8.26 -11.87
C GLY A 85 -22.74 6.76 -11.74
N GLU A 86 -23.62 6.22 -12.60
CA GLU A 86 -23.92 4.78 -12.67
C GLU A 86 -22.67 3.97 -13.04
N ALA A 87 -21.95 4.37 -14.09
CA ALA A 87 -20.76 3.67 -14.57
C ALA A 87 -19.66 3.60 -13.50
N LEU A 88 -19.42 4.70 -12.78
CA LEU A 88 -18.46 4.74 -11.68
C LEU A 88 -18.87 3.82 -10.51
N LEU A 89 -20.16 3.68 -10.22
CA LEU A 89 -20.63 2.72 -9.22
C LEU A 89 -20.40 1.27 -9.66
N LEU A 90 -20.68 0.95 -10.92
CA LEU A 90 -20.46 -0.37 -11.50
C LEU A 90 -18.95 -0.73 -11.52
N ARG A 91 -18.09 0.26 -11.80
CA ARG A 91 -16.63 0.13 -11.69
C ARG A 91 -16.21 -0.29 -10.28
N GLU A 92 -16.70 0.39 -9.24
CA GLU A 92 -16.36 0.06 -7.84
C GLU A 92 -16.86 -1.34 -7.44
N GLN A 93 -17.90 -1.87 -8.09
CA GLN A 93 -18.37 -3.25 -7.89
C GLN A 93 -17.61 -4.29 -8.72
N GLY A 94 -16.64 -3.87 -9.53
CA GLY A 94 -15.87 -4.74 -10.42
C GLY A 94 -16.59 -5.16 -11.70
N GLU A 95 -17.78 -4.60 -11.98
CA GLU A 95 -18.58 -4.88 -13.18
C GLU A 95 -18.08 -4.07 -14.39
N ALA A 96 -16.86 -4.38 -14.85
CA ALA A 96 -16.13 -3.58 -15.84
C ALA A 96 -16.88 -3.41 -17.18
N GLU A 97 -17.50 -4.46 -17.72
CA GLU A 97 -18.24 -4.35 -18.98
C GLU A 97 -19.51 -3.50 -18.85
N ALA A 98 -20.23 -3.64 -17.73
CA ALA A 98 -21.42 -2.83 -17.46
C ALA A 98 -21.04 -1.36 -17.25
N ALA A 99 -19.93 -1.10 -16.56
CA ALA A 99 -19.36 0.24 -16.41
C ALA A 99 -18.96 0.85 -17.76
N LEU A 100 -18.26 0.11 -18.61
CA LEU A 100 -17.89 0.55 -19.97
C LEU A 100 -19.13 0.91 -20.80
N ALA A 101 -20.18 0.08 -20.76
CA ALA A 101 -21.45 0.40 -21.42
C ALA A 101 -22.09 1.68 -20.86
N GLY A 102 -22.02 1.91 -19.55
CA GLY A 102 -22.46 3.15 -18.90
C GLY A 102 -21.66 4.37 -19.35
N PHE A 103 -20.33 4.28 -19.43
CA PHE A 103 -19.48 5.35 -19.94
C PHE A 103 -19.78 5.68 -21.40
N ARG A 104 -20.02 4.67 -22.25
CA ARG A 104 -20.42 4.89 -23.65
C ARG A 104 -21.78 5.60 -23.75
N ARG A 105 -22.76 5.23 -22.93
CA ARG A 105 -24.04 5.96 -22.83
C ARG A 105 -23.85 7.41 -22.40
N ALA A 106 -22.95 7.68 -21.44
CA ALA A 106 -22.65 9.06 -21.06
C ALA A 106 -22.11 9.88 -22.25
N LEU A 107 -21.23 9.29 -23.06
CA LEU A 107 -20.65 9.92 -24.25
C LEU A 107 -21.69 10.22 -25.33
N GLU A 108 -22.77 9.42 -25.45
CA GLU A 108 -23.89 9.72 -26.36
C GLU A 108 -24.60 11.04 -25.99
N HIS A 109 -24.65 11.37 -24.70
CA HIS A 109 -25.27 12.61 -24.21
C HIS A 109 -24.36 13.84 -24.33
N ASN A 110 -23.04 13.66 -24.21
CA ASN A 110 -22.08 14.74 -24.39
C ASN A 110 -20.82 14.22 -25.12
N PRO A 111 -20.84 14.15 -26.47
CA PRO A 111 -19.74 13.56 -27.25
C PRO A 111 -18.41 14.32 -27.17
N ALA A 112 -18.46 15.59 -26.78
CA ALA A 112 -17.29 16.46 -26.66
C ALA A 112 -16.55 16.28 -25.33
N ASP A 113 -17.21 15.73 -24.31
CA ASP A 113 -16.61 15.50 -23.00
C ASP A 113 -15.98 14.11 -22.93
N LEU A 114 -14.64 14.09 -22.96
CA LEU A 114 -13.85 12.88 -23.02
C LEU A 114 -13.66 12.21 -21.65
N THR A 115 -14.15 12.81 -20.56
CA THR A 115 -14.01 12.27 -19.19
C THR A 115 -14.53 10.84 -19.09
N ALA A 116 -15.65 10.51 -19.74
CA ALA A 116 -16.19 9.15 -19.72
C ALA A 116 -15.23 8.11 -20.35
N LEU A 117 -14.47 8.49 -21.38
CA LEU A 117 -13.46 7.62 -21.99
C LEU A 117 -12.21 7.52 -21.11
N LEU A 118 -11.79 8.61 -20.48
CA LEU A 118 -10.68 8.62 -19.52
C LEU A 118 -10.97 7.70 -18.32
N GLU A 119 -12.16 7.82 -17.72
CA GLU A 119 -12.59 6.99 -16.59
C GLU A 119 -12.70 5.50 -16.96
N ALA A 120 -13.15 5.22 -18.20
CA ALA A 120 -13.16 3.86 -18.73
C ALA A 120 -11.72 3.32 -18.93
N GLY A 121 -10.82 4.15 -19.45
CA GLY A 121 -9.40 3.83 -19.61
C GLY A 121 -8.72 3.55 -18.27
N ASP A 122 -8.94 4.41 -17.27
CA ASP A 122 -8.40 4.28 -15.92
C ASP A 122 -8.92 3.01 -15.22
N MET A 123 -10.18 2.66 -15.42
CA MET A 123 -10.74 1.41 -14.90
C MET A 123 -9.98 0.17 -15.40
N PHE A 124 -9.67 0.10 -16.69
CA PHE A 124 -8.89 -1.02 -17.24
C PHE A 124 -7.40 -0.92 -16.90
N PHE A 125 -6.87 0.30 -16.78
CA PHE A 125 -5.51 0.55 -16.34
C PHE A 125 -5.26 0.01 -14.93
N GLU A 126 -6.17 0.29 -13.99
CA GLU A 126 -6.08 -0.20 -12.60
C GLU A 126 -6.22 -1.72 -12.48
N ARG A 127 -6.79 -2.38 -13.50
CA ARG A 127 -6.91 -3.83 -13.59
C ARG A 127 -5.74 -4.46 -14.36
N GLU A 128 -4.75 -3.65 -14.74
CA GLU A 128 -3.61 -4.05 -15.57
C GLU A 128 -4.02 -4.63 -16.94
N GLU A 129 -5.23 -4.32 -17.41
CA GLU A 129 -5.73 -4.68 -18.74
C GLU A 129 -5.18 -3.69 -19.79
N TRP A 130 -3.84 -3.65 -19.91
CA TRP A 130 -3.08 -2.59 -20.60
C TRP A 130 -3.53 -2.35 -22.04
N ALA A 131 -3.79 -3.41 -22.81
CA ALA A 131 -4.23 -3.31 -24.19
C ALA A 131 -5.58 -2.56 -24.30
N ARG A 132 -6.55 -2.93 -23.47
CA ARG A 132 -7.90 -2.33 -23.47
C ARG A 132 -7.87 -0.88 -22.99
N ALA A 133 -7.08 -0.60 -21.94
CA ALA A 133 -6.86 0.75 -21.48
C ALA A 133 -6.22 1.62 -22.58
N GLY A 134 -5.21 1.08 -23.27
CA GLY A 134 -4.53 1.73 -24.39
C GLY A 134 -5.46 2.08 -25.55
N GLU A 135 -6.40 1.19 -25.91
CA GLU A 135 -7.42 1.48 -26.94
C GLU A 135 -8.30 2.68 -26.57
N LEU A 136 -8.75 2.77 -25.32
CA LEU A 136 -9.59 3.87 -24.85
C LEU A 136 -8.82 5.19 -24.80
N TYR A 137 -7.56 5.18 -24.35
CA TYR A 137 -6.71 6.38 -24.41
C TYR A 137 -6.41 6.81 -25.85
N ALA A 138 -6.22 5.85 -26.78
CA ALA A 138 -6.03 6.15 -28.19
C ALA A 138 -7.28 6.82 -28.81
N GLU A 139 -8.49 6.42 -28.40
CA GLU A 139 -9.73 7.11 -28.80
C GLU A 139 -9.78 8.57 -28.33
N VAL A 140 -9.33 8.84 -27.09
CA VAL A 140 -9.21 10.22 -26.57
C VAL A 140 -8.20 11.01 -27.42
N LEU A 141 -7.02 10.45 -27.65
CA LEU A 141 -5.94 11.09 -28.42
C LEU A 141 -6.29 11.32 -29.90
N GLY A 142 -7.18 10.49 -30.47
CA GLY A 142 -7.71 10.71 -31.81
C GLY A 142 -8.63 11.93 -31.92
N ARG A 143 -9.23 12.38 -30.80
CA ARG A 143 -10.08 13.58 -30.74
C ARG A 143 -9.33 14.80 -30.24
N GLU A 144 -8.46 14.60 -29.25
CA GLU A 144 -7.61 15.62 -28.65
C GLU A 144 -6.16 15.13 -28.60
N PRO A 145 -5.36 15.42 -29.65
CA PRO A 145 -3.95 15.11 -29.64
C PRO A 145 -3.23 15.79 -28.48
N ALA A 146 -2.29 15.08 -27.83
CA ALA A 146 -1.55 15.55 -26.66
C ALA A 146 -2.42 15.88 -25.42
N HIS A 147 -3.56 15.21 -25.26
CA HIS A 147 -4.38 15.32 -24.05
C HIS A 147 -3.57 14.92 -22.80
N GLU A 148 -3.48 15.81 -21.81
CA GLU A 148 -2.55 15.72 -20.67
C GLU A 148 -2.64 14.41 -19.88
N TRP A 149 -3.84 13.83 -19.72
CA TRP A 149 -4.02 12.55 -19.03
C TRP A 149 -3.83 11.31 -19.93
N ALA A 150 -4.27 11.38 -21.18
CA ALA A 150 -4.36 10.20 -22.05
C ALA A 150 -3.01 9.87 -22.70
N GLU A 151 -2.20 10.86 -23.06
CA GLU A 151 -0.88 10.66 -23.66
C GLU A 151 0.06 9.84 -22.76
N PRO A 152 0.37 10.28 -21.51
CA PRO A 152 1.24 9.50 -20.63
C PRO A 152 0.66 8.12 -20.29
N SER A 153 -0.66 8.01 -20.15
CA SER A 153 -1.32 6.73 -19.86
C SER A 153 -1.24 5.75 -21.03
N ALA A 154 -1.38 6.23 -22.28
CA ALA A 154 -1.22 5.41 -23.48
C ALA A 154 0.23 4.94 -23.66
N LEU A 155 1.22 5.81 -23.42
CA LEU A 155 2.64 5.43 -23.45
C LEU A 155 2.96 4.34 -22.43
N TRP A 156 2.41 4.47 -21.21
CA TRP A 156 2.54 3.44 -20.18
C TRP A 156 1.90 2.12 -20.62
N CYS A 157 0.65 2.14 -21.10
CA CYS A 157 -0.03 0.94 -21.60
C CYS A 157 0.76 0.26 -22.73
N GLN A 158 1.33 1.05 -23.65
CA GLN A 158 2.17 0.54 -24.73
C GLN A 158 3.40 -0.18 -24.17
N TRP A 159 4.12 0.46 -23.25
CA TRP A 159 5.29 -0.11 -22.60
C TRP A 159 4.96 -1.44 -21.90
N ARG A 160 3.94 -1.43 -21.04
CA ARG A 160 3.48 -2.62 -20.30
C ARG A 160 2.93 -3.74 -21.18
N THR A 161 2.56 -3.45 -22.42
CA THR A 161 2.18 -4.49 -23.41
C THR A 161 3.40 -5.05 -24.13
N SER A 162 4.49 -4.28 -24.23
CA SER A 162 5.72 -4.65 -24.93
C SER A 162 6.82 -5.23 -24.03
N SER A 163 6.70 -5.05 -22.71
CA SER A 163 7.68 -5.46 -21.72
C SER A 163 6.99 -6.08 -20.50
N ASP A 164 7.55 -7.20 -20.04
CA ASP A 164 7.19 -7.84 -18.77
C ASP A 164 7.97 -7.25 -17.58
N SER A 165 8.89 -6.31 -17.84
CA SER A 165 9.71 -5.71 -16.79
C SER A 165 8.85 -4.91 -15.82
N PRO A 166 8.97 -5.13 -14.50
CA PRO A 166 8.31 -4.30 -13.50
C PRO A 166 8.91 -2.89 -13.39
N PHE A 167 10.15 -2.70 -13.86
CA PHE A 167 10.89 -1.44 -13.80
C PHE A 167 11.29 -0.93 -15.19
N PRO A 168 11.57 0.37 -15.36
CA PRO A 168 12.00 0.93 -16.63
C PRO A 168 13.15 0.14 -17.26
N ASP A 169 12.96 -0.32 -18.49
CA ASP A 169 13.93 -1.03 -19.31
C ASP A 169 14.21 -0.26 -20.61
N ASP A 170 14.91 -0.87 -21.56
CA ASP A 170 15.22 -0.24 -22.85
C ASP A 170 13.96 0.11 -23.67
N ALA A 171 12.83 -0.54 -23.41
CA ALA A 171 11.55 -0.27 -24.04
C ALA A 171 10.78 0.88 -23.35
N PHE A 172 11.23 1.37 -22.19
CA PHE A 172 10.56 2.42 -21.46
C PHE A 172 10.51 3.74 -22.26
N PRO A 173 9.34 4.37 -22.40
CA PRO A 173 9.16 5.51 -23.28
C PRO A 173 9.84 6.76 -22.69
N LYS A 174 10.99 7.15 -23.25
CA LYS A 174 11.71 8.39 -22.86
C LYS A 174 10.81 9.64 -22.88
N HIS A 175 9.86 9.69 -23.82
CA HIS A 175 8.87 10.78 -23.89
C HIS A 175 8.00 10.87 -22.62
N LEU A 176 7.72 9.76 -21.93
CA LEU A 176 7.01 9.79 -20.65
C LEU A 176 7.83 10.53 -19.57
N LEU A 177 9.16 10.34 -19.56
CA LEU A 177 10.07 11.05 -18.67
C LEU A 177 10.11 12.55 -19.01
N ASP A 178 10.17 12.88 -20.30
CA ASP A 178 10.13 14.27 -20.75
C ASP A 178 8.83 14.97 -20.31
N LEU A 179 7.69 14.29 -20.40
CA LEU A 179 6.40 14.80 -19.92
C LEU A 179 6.42 15.04 -18.39
N ALA A 180 6.96 14.11 -17.61
CA ALA A 180 7.05 14.28 -16.15
C ALA A 180 7.95 15.46 -15.75
N HIS A 181 9.10 15.61 -16.42
CA HIS A 181 9.99 16.76 -16.24
C HIS A 181 9.32 18.08 -16.64
N ALA A 182 8.54 18.06 -17.73
CA ALA A 182 7.77 19.21 -18.20
C ALA A 182 6.58 19.60 -17.30
N GLY A 183 6.27 18.80 -16.27
CA GLY A 183 5.22 19.13 -15.31
C GLY A 183 3.90 18.39 -15.49
N ASN A 184 3.82 17.43 -16.42
CA ASN A 184 2.62 16.64 -16.60
C ASN A 184 2.29 15.83 -15.33
N GLY A 185 1.15 16.13 -14.72
CA GLY A 185 0.76 15.52 -13.44
C GLY A 185 0.56 14.01 -13.53
N ARG A 186 -0.06 13.51 -14.60
CA ARG A 186 -0.28 12.06 -14.79
C ARG A 186 1.04 11.32 -15.00
N ALA A 187 1.96 11.87 -15.80
CA ALA A 187 3.28 11.29 -15.99
C ALA A 187 4.02 11.16 -14.64
N ARG A 188 4.03 12.21 -13.82
CA ARG A 188 4.62 12.18 -12.47
C ARG A 188 3.98 11.13 -11.57
N MET A 189 2.65 11.01 -11.59
CA MET A 189 1.95 9.96 -10.83
C MET A 189 2.40 8.56 -11.24
N LEU A 190 2.60 8.33 -12.55
CA LEU A 190 3.06 7.04 -13.06
C LEU A 190 4.49 6.72 -12.60
N PHE A 191 5.38 7.73 -12.51
CA PHE A 191 6.71 7.55 -11.91
C PHE A 191 6.67 7.24 -10.41
N GLY A 192 5.66 7.74 -9.70
CA GLY A 192 5.39 7.38 -8.31
C GLY A 192 5.31 5.87 -8.07
N ASN A 193 4.88 5.09 -9.08
CA ASN A 193 4.84 3.63 -8.99
C ASN A 193 6.23 2.98 -8.84
N PHE A 194 7.30 3.70 -9.19
CA PHE A 194 8.69 3.23 -9.05
C PHE A 194 9.36 3.72 -7.78
N HIS A 195 8.68 4.53 -6.96
CA HIS A 195 9.25 4.96 -5.68
C HIS A 195 9.01 3.88 -4.60
N PRO A 196 10.08 3.37 -3.96
CA PRO A 196 9.99 2.45 -2.83
C PRO A 196 9.04 2.95 -1.74
N TYR A 197 8.25 2.05 -1.17
CA TYR A 197 7.28 2.29 -0.09
C TYR A 197 6.08 3.20 -0.45
N GLU A 198 6.14 3.92 -1.57
CA GLU A 198 5.01 4.66 -2.14
C GLU A 198 4.28 3.80 -3.18
N GLY A 199 4.98 3.44 -4.25
CA GLY A 199 4.44 2.69 -5.39
C GLY A 199 4.46 1.17 -5.19
N PHE A 200 5.48 0.66 -4.51
CA PHE A 200 5.63 -0.77 -4.22
C PHE A 200 6.33 -1.01 -2.87
N LEU A 201 6.19 -2.21 -2.33
CA LEU A 201 6.97 -2.65 -1.17
C LEU A 201 8.24 -3.36 -1.68
N PRO A 202 9.46 -2.85 -1.39
CA PRO A 202 10.70 -3.50 -1.81
C PRO A 202 10.83 -4.93 -1.29
N GLN A 203 11.49 -5.78 -2.07
CA GLN A 203 11.89 -7.10 -1.59
C GLN A 203 13.15 -6.99 -0.72
N PRO A 204 13.32 -7.89 0.26
CA PRO A 204 14.52 -7.94 1.07
C PRO A 204 15.79 -8.13 0.23
N ARG A 205 16.87 -7.47 0.64
CA ARG A 205 18.18 -7.49 -0.06
C ARG A 205 19.29 -8.16 0.75
N ASP A 206 18.97 -8.76 1.88
CA ASP A 206 19.88 -9.61 2.65
C ASP A 206 20.55 -10.66 1.75
N ALA A 207 21.80 -11.04 2.02
CA ALA A 207 22.50 -12.06 1.27
C ALA A 207 21.76 -13.41 1.33
N THR A 208 21.17 -13.78 2.47
CA THR A 208 20.33 -14.98 2.54
C THR A 208 19.08 -14.87 1.66
N ALA A 209 18.45 -13.70 1.58
CA ALA A 209 17.32 -13.47 0.67
C ALA A 209 17.73 -13.61 -0.81
N ASN A 210 18.90 -13.06 -1.18
CA ASN A 210 19.45 -13.20 -2.53
C ASN A 210 19.77 -14.67 -2.88
N VAL A 211 20.30 -15.44 -1.93
CA VAL A 211 20.53 -16.89 -2.09
C VAL A 211 19.20 -17.63 -2.29
N ILE A 212 18.16 -17.31 -1.52
CA ILE A 212 16.82 -17.89 -1.71
C ILE A 212 16.28 -17.57 -3.12
N ALA A 213 16.41 -16.32 -3.56
CA ALA A 213 15.97 -15.91 -4.90
C ALA A 213 16.70 -16.70 -6.00
N GLN A 214 18.02 -16.83 -5.88
CA GLN A 214 18.85 -17.58 -6.83
C GLN A 214 18.45 -19.07 -6.89
N ILE A 215 18.22 -19.71 -5.74
CA ILE A 215 17.79 -21.13 -5.68
C ILE A 215 16.48 -21.33 -6.44
N LEU A 216 15.53 -20.40 -6.29
CA LEU A 216 14.22 -20.45 -6.93
C LEU A 216 14.32 -20.19 -8.44
N GLU A 217 15.16 -19.24 -8.86
CA GLU A 217 15.40 -18.92 -10.26
C GLU A 217 16.08 -20.09 -11.01
N GLU A 218 17.08 -20.70 -10.39
CA GLU A 218 17.83 -21.83 -10.96
C GLU A 218 17.07 -23.16 -10.85
N GLY A 219 15.98 -23.21 -10.07
CA GLY A 219 15.21 -24.43 -9.82
C GLY A 219 16.01 -25.50 -9.07
N GLN A 220 16.95 -25.08 -8.21
CA GLN A 220 17.83 -26.00 -7.50
C GLN A 220 17.09 -26.71 -6.35
N GLU A 221 17.09 -28.04 -6.36
CA GLU A 221 16.61 -28.82 -5.21
C GLU A 221 17.61 -28.76 -4.05
N LEU A 222 17.11 -28.51 -2.84
CA LEU A 222 17.90 -28.50 -1.63
C LEU A 222 17.69 -29.79 -0.83
N SER A 223 18.77 -30.28 -0.21
CA SER A 223 18.69 -31.38 0.76
C SER A 223 19.73 -31.23 1.86
N GLY A 224 19.41 -31.72 3.05
CA GLY A 224 20.30 -31.71 4.21
C GLY A 224 20.50 -30.33 4.84
N GLU A 225 21.68 -30.11 5.41
CA GLU A 225 22.03 -28.85 6.08
C GLU A 225 22.69 -27.88 5.08
N VAL A 226 21.97 -26.82 4.72
CA VAL A 226 22.47 -25.72 3.87
C VAL A 226 23.25 -24.76 4.76
N LYS A 227 24.57 -24.70 4.56
CA LYS A 227 25.48 -23.87 5.36
C LYS A 227 25.76 -22.56 4.65
N LEU A 228 25.44 -21.45 5.31
CA LEU A 228 25.79 -20.11 4.86
C LEU A 228 26.73 -19.45 5.87
N THR A 229 27.86 -18.94 5.37
CA THR A 229 28.76 -18.07 6.12
C THR A 229 28.55 -16.65 5.63
N LEU A 230 28.09 -15.78 6.51
CA LEU A 230 27.73 -14.41 6.20
C LEU A 230 28.75 -13.46 6.81
N SER A 231 29.06 -12.36 6.11
CA SER A 231 30.03 -11.37 6.59
C SER A 231 29.58 -10.71 7.91
N ASN A 232 28.27 -10.50 8.08
CA ASN A 232 27.65 -9.92 9.26
C ASN A 232 26.29 -10.59 9.55
N VAL A 233 25.72 -10.29 10.72
CA VAL A 233 24.38 -10.77 11.10
C VAL A 233 23.28 -10.11 10.26
N GLU A 234 22.35 -10.93 9.78
CA GLU A 234 21.20 -10.52 8.97
C GLU A 234 19.88 -10.58 9.73
N ALA A 235 18.81 -10.06 9.11
CA ALA A 235 17.47 -10.10 9.68
C ALA A 235 17.01 -11.55 9.94
N PRO A 236 16.43 -11.87 11.12
CA PRO A 236 15.97 -13.21 11.43
C PRO A 236 14.79 -13.68 10.56
N SER A 237 14.06 -12.77 9.91
CA SER A 237 13.04 -13.13 8.91
C SER A 237 13.59 -13.90 7.70
N ASN A 238 14.90 -13.85 7.42
CA ASN A 238 15.53 -14.71 6.43
C ASN A 238 15.33 -16.21 6.73
N ALA A 239 15.42 -16.60 8.01
CA ALA A 239 15.20 -17.99 8.41
C ALA A 239 13.72 -18.39 8.23
N LEU A 240 12.78 -17.47 8.45
CA LEU A 240 11.36 -17.70 8.18
C LEU A 240 11.11 -17.89 6.69
N ALA A 241 11.72 -17.06 5.84
CA ALA A 241 11.62 -17.16 4.40
C ALA A 241 12.16 -18.49 3.88
N PHE A 242 13.37 -18.88 4.32
CA PHE A 242 13.94 -20.18 3.96
C PHE A 242 13.04 -21.33 4.38
N ALA A 243 12.52 -21.32 5.61
CA ALA A 243 11.64 -22.37 6.12
C ALA A 243 10.33 -22.48 5.32
N GLN A 244 9.72 -21.36 4.91
CA GLN A 244 8.55 -21.38 4.05
C GLN A 244 8.86 -21.91 2.65
N VAL A 245 9.96 -21.48 2.04
CA VAL A 245 10.40 -21.98 0.73
C VAL A 245 10.64 -23.49 0.77
N ALA A 246 11.43 -23.97 1.74
CA ALA A 246 11.68 -25.40 1.90
C ALA A 246 10.39 -26.21 2.06
N ARG A 247 9.44 -25.69 2.87
CA ARG A 247 8.13 -26.33 3.03
C ARG A 247 7.30 -26.35 1.74
N LEU A 248 7.24 -25.22 1.02
CA LEU A 248 6.40 -25.08 -0.18
C LEU A 248 6.96 -25.84 -1.38
N ALA A 249 8.29 -25.86 -1.53
CA ALA A 249 8.99 -26.61 -2.56
C ALA A 249 9.25 -28.08 -2.18
N SER A 250 8.80 -28.51 -0.99
CA SER A 250 8.99 -29.88 -0.46
C SER A 250 10.48 -30.29 -0.36
N TYR A 251 11.36 -29.34 -0.06
CA TYR A 251 12.77 -29.61 0.20
C TYR A 251 12.96 -30.21 1.59
N ASP A 252 13.76 -31.28 1.68
CA ASP A 252 14.24 -31.83 2.96
C ASP A 252 15.52 -31.11 3.38
N ALA A 253 15.42 -29.81 3.64
CA ALA A 253 16.55 -28.94 3.89
C ALA A 253 16.35 -28.06 5.14
N THR A 254 17.46 -27.82 5.84
CA THR A 254 17.53 -26.89 6.99
C THR A 254 18.63 -25.85 6.74
N LEU A 255 18.45 -24.65 7.29
CA LEU A 255 19.43 -23.57 7.16
C LEU A 255 20.30 -23.49 8.41
N ALA A 256 21.62 -23.54 8.24
CA ALA A 256 22.61 -23.30 9.28
C ALA A 256 23.44 -22.07 8.90
N VAL A 257 23.34 -21.02 9.70
CA VAL A 257 24.02 -19.74 9.45
C VAL A 257 25.16 -19.54 10.44
N SER A 258 26.29 -19.03 9.96
CA SER A 258 27.40 -18.55 10.79
C SER A 258 27.85 -17.16 10.32
N TYR A 259 28.43 -16.39 11.23
CA TYR A 259 28.81 -15.00 11.00
C TYR A 259 30.31 -14.82 11.17
N GLU A 260 30.96 -14.16 10.22
CA GLU A 260 32.37 -13.79 10.35
C GLU A 260 32.56 -12.67 11.38
N HIS A 261 31.65 -11.70 11.36
CA HIS A 261 31.67 -10.53 12.24
C HIS A 261 30.27 -10.30 12.83
N VAL A 262 30.25 -9.66 13.99
CA VAL A 262 29.04 -9.15 14.62
C VAL A 262 29.25 -7.65 14.80
N ALA A 263 28.50 -6.87 14.03
CA ALA A 263 28.53 -5.42 14.07
C ALA A 263 28.15 -4.85 15.45
N ARG A 264 28.50 -3.59 15.69
CA ARG A 264 28.14 -2.86 16.92
C ARG A 264 27.23 -1.67 16.61
N PRO A 265 26.11 -1.49 17.34
CA PRO A 265 25.53 -2.42 18.33
C PRO A 265 25.11 -3.76 17.69
N ASP A 266 25.07 -4.84 18.49
CA ASP A 266 24.69 -6.18 18.00
C ASP A 266 23.23 -6.14 17.53
N PRO A 267 22.95 -6.39 16.24
CA PRO A 267 21.60 -6.25 15.67
C PRO A 267 20.61 -7.29 16.21
N ARG A 268 21.09 -8.32 16.94
CA ARG A 268 20.24 -9.34 17.57
C ARG A 268 19.69 -8.91 18.92
N GLU A 269 20.24 -7.84 19.49
CA GLU A 269 19.81 -7.33 20.78
C GLU A 269 18.78 -6.20 20.57
N PRO A 270 17.75 -6.10 21.42
CA PRO A 270 16.80 -5.01 21.34
C PRO A 270 17.47 -3.68 21.69
N LEU A 271 17.01 -2.59 21.06
CA LEU A 271 17.47 -1.22 21.31
C LEU A 271 17.15 -0.76 22.74
N ALA A 272 15.99 -1.17 23.22
CA ALA A 272 15.41 -0.76 24.48
C ALA A 272 14.55 -1.90 25.05
N GLU A 273 14.12 -1.76 26.30
CA GLU A 273 13.13 -2.67 26.86
C GLU A 273 11.82 -2.56 26.07
N VAL A 274 11.30 -3.72 25.64
CA VAL A 274 10.09 -3.81 24.83
C VAL A 274 9.01 -4.60 25.57
N ALA A 275 7.76 -4.19 25.41
CA ALA A 275 6.61 -4.86 26.03
C ALA A 275 6.41 -6.30 25.53
N HIS A 276 6.87 -6.58 24.30
CA HIS A 276 6.79 -7.89 23.68
C HIS A 276 8.14 -8.25 23.06
N GLN A 277 8.72 -9.38 23.49
CA GLN A 277 9.89 -9.95 22.82
C GLN A 277 9.42 -10.85 21.69
N LEU A 278 9.75 -10.50 20.45
CA LEU A 278 9.38 -11.27 19.26
C LEU A 278 10.35 -12.43 19.00
N TRP A 279 11.61 -12.23 19.36
CA TRP A 279 12.70 -13.14 19.08
C TRP A 279 13.42 -13.52 20.39
N ARG A 280 13.79 -14.80 20.50
CA ARG A 280 14.61 -15.33 21.59
C ARG A 280 15.93 -15.81 20.98
N ARG A 281 17.02 -15.51 21.68
CA ARG A 281 18.35 -15.97 21.28
C ARG A 281 18.57 -17.43 21.70
N GLU A 282 18.95 -18.27 20.75
CA GLU A 282 19.37 -19.66 20.97
C GLU A 282 20.75 -19.87 20.33
N GLY A 283 21.80 -19.72 21.13
CA GLY A 283 23.17 -19.67 20.63
C GLY A 283 23.42 -18.42 19.78
N GLU A 284 23.78 -18.62 18.51
CA GLU A 284 24.08 -17.53 17.57
C GLU A 284 22.86 -17.07 16.76
N VAL A 285 21.75 -17.81 16.80
CA VAL A 285 20.55 -17.52 16.01
C VAL A 285 19.41 -16.98 16.86
N LEU A 286 18.45 -16.35 16.20
CA LEU A 286 17.19 -15.90 16.78
C LEU A 286 16.06 -16.83 16.34
N VAL A 287 15.21 -17.22 17.28
CA VAL A 287 14.00 -18.02 17.03
C VAL A 287 12.76 -17.28 17.52
N PRO A 288 11.57 -17.54 16.94
CA PRO A 288 10.33 -16.92 17.43
C PRO A 288 10.12 -17.14 18.93
N ALA A 289 9.92 -16.07 19.69
CA ALA A 289 9.67 -16.10 21.14
C ALA A 289 8.19 -16.20 21.50
N LEU A 290 7.30 -15.87 20.56
CA LEU A 290 5.86 -15.96 20.73
C LEU A 290 5.35 -17.34 20.29
N ASP A 291 4.31 -17.82 20.97
CA ASP A 291 3.56 -19.00 20.53
C ASP A 291 2.85 -18.72 19.20
N PRO A 292 2.53 -19.75 18.39
CA PRO A 292 1.78 -19.56 17.16
C PRO A 292 0.44 -18.84 17.37
N PRO A 293 0.06 -17.93 16.46
CA PRO A 293 -1.16 -17.12 16.56
C PRO A 293 -2.44 -17.94 16.41
N ALA A 294 -3.55 -17.39 16.90
CA ALA A 294 -4.88 -17.94 16.67
C ALA A 294 -5.20 -18.08 15.15
N PRO A 295 -5.72 -19.23 14.68
CA PRO A 295 -5.98 -19.45 13.25
C PRO A 295 -6.91 -18.42 12.59
N ALA A 296 -7.85 -17.87 13.35
CA ALA A 296 -8.74 -16.82 12.85
C ALA A 296 -8.00 -15.51 12.52
N VAL A 297 -6.99 -15.14 13.33
CA VAL A 297 -6.15 -13.96 13.10
C VAL A 297 -5.24 -14.18 11.88
N VAL A 298 -4.68 -15.39 11.74
CA VAL A 298 -3.87 -15.80 10.58
C VAL A 298 -4.66 -15.66 9.28
N GLU A 299 -5.88 -16.19 9.24
CA GLU A 299 -6.73 -16.14 8.05
C GLU A 299 -7.10 -14.69 7.69
N ALA A 300 -7.53 -13.90 8.69
CA ALA A 300 -7.92 -12.51 8.46
C ALA A 300 -6.74 -11.65 7.95
N LEU A 301 -5.55 -11.83 8.54
CA LEU A 301 -4.35 -11.11 8.11
C LEU A 301 -3.88 -11.57 6.71
N SER A 302 -3.95 -12.86 6.42
CA SER A 302 -3.64 -13.42 5.09
C SER A 302 -4.55 -12.86 4.01
N GLN A 303 -5.86 -12.73 4.28
CA GLN A 303 -6.81 -12.14 3.34
C GLN A 303 -6.46 -10.68 3.02
N LEU A 304 -6.09 -9.89 4.03
CA LEU A 304 -5.69 -8.50 3.85
C LEU A 304 -4.38 -8.40 3.05
N ALA A 305 -3.37 -9.21 3.37
CA ALA A 305 -2.06 -9.22 2.71
C ALA A 305 -2.10 -9.57 1.21
N ARG A 306 -3.12 -10.30 0.73
CA ARG A 306 -3.26 -10.72 -0.69
C ARG A 306 -3.50 -9.58 -1.67
N GLY A 307 -4.00 -8.43 -1.22
CA GLY A 307 -4.23 -7.28 -2.09
C GLY A 307 -2.92 -6.65 -2.57
N PRO A 308 -2.89 -6.03 -3.78
CA PRO A 308 -1.73 -5.29 -4.25
C PRO A 308 -1.39 -4.17 -3.26
N TRP A 309 -0.10 -3.82 -3.18
CA TRP A 309 0.36 -2.74 -2.32
C TRP A 309 -0.35 -1.43 -2.68
N ASN A 310 -1.04 -0.85 -1.71
CA ASN A 310 -1.57 0.49 -1.83
C ASN A 310 -1.75 1.06 -0.43
N ARG A 311 -0.86 1.98 -0.05
CA ARG A 311 -0.78 2.53 1.30
C ARG A 311 -2.11 3.00 1.87
N ALA A 312 -2.92 3.73 1.07
CA ALA A 312 -4.20 4.25 1.53
C ALA A 312 -5.29 3.17 1.67
N ARG A 313 -5.39 2.24 0.71
CA ARG A 313 -6.35 1.12 0.76
C ARG A 313 -5.99 0.15 1.88
N ASP A 314 -4.71 -0.16 2.02
CA ASP A 314 -4.18 -1.05 3.04
C ASP A 314 -4.43 -0.49 4.45
N TRP A 315 -4.16 0.80 4.68
CA TRP A 315 -4.46 1.47 5.95
C TRP A 315 -5.95 1.40 6.30
N ALA A 316 -6.83 1.69 5.33
CA ALA A 316 -8.27 1.62 5.55
C ALA A 316 -8.77 0.19 5.82
N ALA A 317 -8.22 -0.81 5.13
CA ALA A 317 -8.53 -2.22 5.36
C ALA A 317 -8.02 -2.70 6.73
N ALA A 318 -6.80 -2.30 7.11
CA ALA A 318 -6.20 -2.59 8.40
C ALA A 318 -7.03 -2.02 9.56
N GLY A 319 -7.55 -0.80 9.42
CA GLY A 319 -8.45 -0.21 10.41
C GLY A 319 -9.76 -0.97 10.57
N ARG A 320 -10.32 -1.53 9.48
CA ARG A 320 -11.54 -2.36 9.55
C ARG A 320 -11.28 -3.64 10.33
N LEU A 321 -10.17 -4.31 10.02
CA LEU A 321 -9.75 -5.51 10.73
C LEU A 321 -9.40 -5.22 12.19
N ALA A 322 -8.73 -4.10 12.49
CA ALA A 322 -8.41 -3.69 13.85
C ALA A 322 -9.67 -3.48 14.71
N ARG A 323 -10.72 -2.86 14.13
CA ARG A 323 -12.02 -2.70 14.79
C ARG A 323 -12.71 -4.05 15.08
N GLU A 324 -12.55 -5.03 14.20
CA GLU A 324 -13.13 -6.37 14.36
C GLU A 324 -12.39 -7.19 15.44
N LEU A 325 -11.05 -7.11 15.47
CA LEU A 325 -10.21 -7.89 16.38
C LEU A 325 -10.12 -7.29 17.79
N GLY A 326 -10.03 -5.96 17.90
CA GLY A 326 -9.83 -5.24 19.14
C GLY A 326 -8.44 -5.46 19.79
N PRO A 327 -8.13 -4.72 20.88
CA PRO A 327 -6.77 -4.68 21.46
C PRO A 327 -6.24 -6.00 21.99
N THR A 328 -7.12 -6.93 22.38
CA THR A 328 -6.70 -8.24 22.88
C THR A 328 -5.97 -9.07 21.83
N ALA A 329 -6.13 -8.76 20.54
CA ALA A 329 -5.46 -9.43 19.45
C ALA A 329 -4.00 -8.99 19.23
N ALA A 330 -3.49 -7.99 19.96
CA ALA A 330 -2.13 -7.47 19.77
C ALA A 330 -1.05 -8.56 19.81
N ARG A 331 -1.16 -9.50 20.76
CA ARG A 331 -0.21 -10.62 20.88
C ARG A 331 -0.30 -11.58 19.69
N ASP A 332 -1.51 -11.90 19.20
CA ASP A 332 -1.69 -12.75 18.03
C ASP A 332 -1.17 -12.07 16.75
N LEU A 333 -1.38 -10.76 16.60
CA LEU A 333 -0.86 -10.00 15.46
C LEU A 333 0.66 -9.94 15.46
N LEU A 334 1.30 -9.75 16.62
CA LEU A 334 2.76 -9.87 16.76
C LEU A 334 3.23 -11.30 16.52
N ALA A 335 2.47 -12.31 16.93
CA ALA A 335 2.80 -13.70 16.64
C ALA A 335 2.73 -13.99 15.13
N CYS A 336 1.82 -13.37 14.37
CA CYS A 336 1.81 -13.45 12.90
C CYS A 336 3.06 -12.83 12.24
N VAL A 337 3.77 -11.90 12.90
CA VAL A 337 5.02 -11.33 12.37
C VAL A 337 6.16 -12.36 12.34
N VAL A 338 6.22 -13.22 13.36
CA VAL A 338 7.26 -14.26 13.52
C VAL A 338 6.78 -15.68 13.17
N HIS A 339 5.48 -15.85 12.94
CA HIS A 339 4.83 -17.02 12.36
C HIS A 339 3.95 -16.59 11.17
N PRO A 340 4.53 -16.03 10.10
CA PRO A 340 3.74 -15.51 8.98
C PRO A 340 2.88 -16.62 8.35
N PRO A 341 1.65 -16.31 7.90
CA PRO A 341 0.83 -17.24 7.13
C PRO A 341 1.64 -17.80 5.95
N LEU A 342 1.38 -19.05 5.58
CA LEU A 342 2.08 -19.67 4.47
C LEU A 342 1.78 -18.94 3.15
N ALA A 343 2.83 -18.62 2.39
CA ALA A 343 2.67 -18.08 1.04
C ALA A 343 1.96 -19.08 0.11
N ARG A 344 1.37 -18.59 -0.99
CA ARG A 344 0.68 -19.44 -1.97
C ARG A 344 1.62 -20.35 -2.76
N ALA A 345 2.88 -19.95 -2.89
CA ALA A 345 3.88 -20.58 -3.73
C ALA A 345 5.29 -20.08 -3.32
N PRO A 346 6.36 -20.86 -3.56
CA PRO A 346 7.70 -20.52 -3.09
C PRO A 346 8.27 -19.23 -3.69
N GLU A 347 7.96 -18.93 -4.95
CA GLU A 347 8.47 -17.77 -5.70
C GLU A 347 8.01 -16.41 -5.17
N VAL A 348 6.95 -16.38 -4.36
CA VAL A 348 6.43 -15.12 -3.77
C VAL A 348 6.83 -14.92 -2.32
N VAL A 349 7.54 -15.87 -1.68
CA VAL A 349 7.81 -15.84 -0.23
C VAL A 349 8.55 -14.56 0.20
N LEU A 350 9.55 -14.13 -0.56
CA LEU A 350 10.38 -12.96 -0.25
C LEU A 350 9.58 -11.65 -0.27
N GLY A 351 8.57 -11.52 -1.13
CA GLY A 351 7.63 -10.39 -1.09
C GLY A 351 6.48 -10.60 -0.09
N TRP A 352 6.09 -11.84 0.16
CA TRP A 352 4.94 -12.20 1.00
C TRP A 352 5.18 -11.94 2.48
N ILE A 353 6.36 -12.29 3.02
CA ILE A 353 6.64 -12.10 4.46
C ILE A 353 6.65 -10.62 4.84
N PRO A 354 7.41 -9.73 4.17
CA PRO A 354 7.35 -8.28 4.43
C PRO A 354 5.94 -7.73 4.28
N ARG A 355 5.18 -8.21 3.28
CA ARG A 355 3.79 -7.82 3.08
C ARG A 355 2.90 -8.18 4.27
N VAL A 356 3.02 -9.38 4.83
CA VAL A 356 2.32 -9.81 6.05
C VAL A 356 2.71 -8.96 7.25
N GLN A 357 4.02 -8.74 7.45
CA GLN A 357 4.53 -7.95 8.58
C GLN A 357 4.05 -6.50 8.50
N MET A 358 4.03 -5.92 7.30
CA MET A 358 3.52 -4.59 7.02
C MET A 358 2.04 -4.45 7.42
N VAL A 359 1.19 -5.37 6.96
CA VAL A 359 -0.24 -5.28 7.29
C VAL A 359 -0.51 -5.57 8.75
N ALA A 360 0.30 -6.42 9.40
CA ALA A 360 0.23 -6.64 10.84
C ALA A 360 0.52 -5.33 11.60
N ALA A 361 1.58 -4.60 11.23
CA ALA A 361 1.92 -3.32 11.83
C ALA A 361 0.83 -2.25 11.61
N GLN A 362 0.23 -2.19 10.42
CA GLN A 362 -0.87 -1.27 10.12
C GLN A 362 -2.14 -1.60 10.92
N VAL A 363 -2.44 -2.88 11.16
CA VAL A 363 -3.56 -3.29 12.02
C VAL A 363 -3.24 -2.94 13.48
N LEU A 364 -2.03 -3.26 13.96
CA LEU A 364 -1.57 -2.93 15.30
C LEU A 364 -1.70 -1.43 15.59
N ALA A 365 -1.31 -0.56 14.65
CA ALA A 365 -1.41 0.89 14.77
C ALA A 365 -2.83 1.43 15.01
N GLN A 366 -3.85 0.63 14.68
CA GLN A 366 -5.26 1.04 14.72
C GLN A 366 -6.10 0.22 15.72
N LEU A 367 -5.49 -0.66 16.53
CA LEU A 367 -6.22 -1.52 17.48
C LEU A 367 -6.93 -0.77 18.60
N ASP A 368 -6.31 0.32 19.07
CA ASP A 368 -6.75 1.13 20.20
C ASP A 368 -7.11 2.54 19.75
N SER A 369 -7.90 3.23 20.58
CA SER A 369 -8.24 4.65 20.39
C SER A 369 -7.31 5.61 21.16
N GLY A 370 -6.42 5.09 22.00
CA GLY A 370 -5.45 5.87 22.79
C GLY A 370 -4.01 5.46 22.49
N TRP A 371 -3.04 6.30 22.87
CA TRP A 371 -1.61 6.05 22.65
C TRP A 371 -0.87 5.65 23.92
N GLU A 372 -0.88 6.50 24.95
CA GLU A 372 -0.19 6.21 26.19
C GLU A 372 -0.75 4.98 26.90
N GLY A 373 0.14 4.03 27.24
CA GLY A 373 -0.22 2.75 27.86
C GLY A 373 -1.06 1.81 26.99
N SER A 374 -1.22 2.12 25.69
CA SER A 374 -2.01 1.30 24.76
C SER A 374 -1.26 0.04 24.30
N ALA A 375 -2.02 -0.97 23.87
CA ALA A 375 -1.44 -2.17 23.26
C ALA A 375 -0.80 -1.82 21.91
N ARG A 376 -1.40 -0.89 21.14
CA ARG A 376 -0.83 -0.43 19.86
C ARG A 376 0.58 0.16 20.00
N LYS A 377 0.81 1.01 21.00
CA LYS A 377 2.12 1.62 21.27
C LYS A 377 3.15 0.55 21.66
N GLY A 378 2.80 -0.30 22.63
CA GLY A 378 3.70 -1.37 23.08
C GLY A 378 4.07 -2.35 21.97
N ALA A 379 3.13 -2.68 21.09
CA ALA A 379 3.37 -3.57 19.96
C ALA A 379 4.22 -2.93 18.86
N LEU A 380 3.93 -1.69 18.46
CA LEU A 380 4.72 -0.99 17.44
C LEU A 380 6.16 -0.73 17.90
N LEU A 381 6.35 -0.32 19.16
CA LEU A 381 7.70 -0.16 19.72
C LEU A 381 8.42 -1.50 19.89
N ALA A 382 7.71 -2.61 20.10
CA ALA A 382 8.32 -3.94 20.10
C ALA A 382 8.88 -4.33 18.72
N LEU A 383 8.18 -3.97 17.64
CA LEU A 383 8.65 -4.18 16.26
C LEU A 383 9.82 -3.24 15.91
N LEU A 384 9.74 -1.97 16.31
CA LEU A 384 10.76 -0.96 16.01
C LEU A 384 12.06 -1.19 16.79
N HIS A 385 11.94 -1.41 18.10
CA HIS A 385 13.09 -1.50 19.01
C HIS A 385 13.55 -2.94 19.25
N GLY A 386 12.83 -3.96 18.77
CA GLY A 386 13.30 -5.35 18.82
C GLY A 386 14.60 -5.58 18.02
N PRO A 387 15.05 -6.83 17.91
CA PRO A 387 16.15 -7.19 17.00
C PRO A 387 15.89 -6.69 15.58
N ARG A 388 16.94 -6.28 14.86
CA ARG A 388 16.81 -5.69 13.53
C ARG A 388 16.34 -6.74 12.54
N ASP A 389 15.19 -6.47 11.95
CA ASP A 389 14.41 -7.42 11.18
C ASP A 389 13.60 -6.67 10.12
N TRP A 390 13.06 -7.39 9.14
CA TRP A 390 12.13 -6.81 8.16
C TRP A 390 10.88 -6.22 8.83
N SER A 391 10.50 -6.77 9.99
CA SER A 391 9.42 -6.20 10.80
C SER A 391 9.71 -4.82 11.39
N THR A 392 10.99 -4.40 11.47
CA THR A 392 11.37 -3.03 11.81
C THR A 392 10.90 -2.03 10.74
N GLU A 393 11.01 -2.37 9.45
CA GLU A 393 10.48 -1.56 8.34
C GLU A 393 8.97 -1.40 8.44
N ALA A 394 8.27 -2.50 8.75
CA ALA A 394 6.83 -2.48 8.96
C ALA A 394 6.42 -1.49 10.05
N ALA A 395 7.17 -1.44 11.16
CA ALA A 395 6.94 -0.49 12.24
C ALA A 395 7.17 0.95 11.79
N ILE A 396 8.25 1.22 11.05
CA ILE A 396 8.59 2.56 10.54
C ILE A 396 7.46 3.12 9.67
N LEU A 397 6.98 2.34 8.70
CA LEU A 397 5.89 2.78 7.82
C LEU A 397 4.59 3.01 8.60
N ALA A 398 4.21 2.07 9.48
CA ALA A 398 2.99 2.17 10.27
C ALA A 398 3.01 3.35 11.26
N LEU A 399 4.15 3.63 11.90
CA LEU A 399 4.32 4.77 12.80
C LEU A 399 4.29 6.10 12.03
N THR A 400 4.85 6.13 10.82
CA THR A 400 4.78 7.31 9.95
C THR A 400 3.34 7.59 9.52
N ASP A 401 2.61 6.56 9.07
CA ASP A 401 1.20 6.69 8.72
C ASP A 401 0.33 7.14 9.89
N LEU A 402 0.63 6.64 11.09
CA LEU A 402 -0.01 7.06 12.33
C LEU A 402 0.28 8.53 12.62
N ALA A 403 1.55 8.95 12.61
CA ALA A 403 1.97 10.32 12.90
C ALA A 403 1.41 11.34 11.91
N GLN A 404 1.25 10.99 10.63
CA GLN A 404 0.62 11.86 9.63
C GLN A 404 -0.86 12.11 9.91
N ARG A 405 -1.56 11.12 10.49
CA ARG A 405 -3.00 11.18 10.79
C ARG A 405 -3.30 11.69 12.19
N GLU A 406 -2.40 11.42 13.11
CA GLU A 406 -2.43 11.83 14.50
C GLU A 406 -1.14 12.64 14.81
N PRO A 407 -1.02 13.91 14.33
CA PRO A 407 0.22 14.71 14.47
C PRO A 407 0.71 14.91 15.90
N ALA A 408 -0.17 14.70 16.89
CA ALA A 408 0.19 14.70 18.30
C ALA A 408 1.27 13.66 18.67
N HIS A 409 1.42 12.60 17.87
CA HIS A 409 2.41 11.54 18.07
C HIS A 409 3.69 11.76 17.27
N SER A 410 3.74 12.80 16.41
CA SER A 410 4.83 12.94 15.44
C SER A 410 6.20 13.15 16.07
N LEU A 411 6.29 13.94 17.15
CA LEU A 411 7.56 14.18 17.84
C LEU A 411 8.11 12.89 18.46
N GLU A 412 7.27 12.15 19.19
CA GLU A 412 7.68 10.90 19.82
C GLU A 412 8.10 9.84 18.79
N VAL A 413 7.40 9.77 17.65
CA VAL A 413 7.81 8.90 16.53
C VAL A 413 9.17 9.34 15.97
N GLY A 414 9.39 10.65 15.85
CA GLY A 414 10.69 11.21 15.46
C GLY A 414 11.81 10.81 16.42
N GLU A 415 11.61 10.97 17.73
CA GLU A 415 12.57 10.57 18.77
C GLU A 415 12.89 9.06 18.70
N ALA A 416 11.90 8.22 18.41
CA ALA A 416 12.12 6.78 18.21
C ALA A 416 12.94 6.49 16.94
N PHE A 417 12.72 7.26 15.86
CA PHE A 417 13.52 7.17 14.63
C PHE A 417 14.96 7.66 14.83
N GLU A 418 15.16 8.73 15.61
CA GLU A 418 16.49 9.19 16.03
C GLU A 418 17.25 8.11 16.80
N ALA A 419 16.58 7.49 17.78
CA ALA A 419 17.17 6.41 18.56
C ALA A 419 17.57 5.22 17.67
N LEU A 420 16.74 4.86 16.71
CA LEU A 420 17.04 3.79 15.75
C LEU A 420 18.20 4.16 14.83
N ALA A 421 18.23 5.40 14.30
CA ALA A 421 19.31 5.89 13.43
C ALA A 421 20.66 5.98 14.16
N ALA A 422 20.65 6.37 15.44
CA ALA A 422 21.84 6.42 16.29
C ALA A 422 22.38 5.03 16.65
N ALA A 423 21.52 4.00 16.59
CA ALA A 423 21.86 2.61 16.86
C ALA A 423 22.02 1.76 15.60
N ARG A 424 22.26 2.39 14.44
CA ARG A 424 22.65 1.67 13.22
C ARG A 424 23.93 0.88 13.49
N PRO A 425 23.98 -0.41 13.10
CA PRO A 425 25.20 -1.19 13.13
C PRO A 425 26.33 -0.50 12.35
N ASP A 426 27.55 -0.55 12.88
CA ASP A 426 28.74 0.03 12.26
C ASP A 426 29.23 -0.68 10.98
N SER A 427 28.67 -1.84 10.67
CA SER A 427 28.96 -2.63 9.50
C SER A 427 27.83 -3.61 9.18
N GLY A 428 27.87 -4.18 7.97
CA GLY A 428 26.81 -5.06 7.46
C GLY A 428 25.67 -4.30 6.80
N PHE A 429 24.84 -5.04 6.07
CA PHE A 429 23.64 -4.48 5.44
C PHE A 429 22.55 -4.22 6.48
N VAL A 430 21.88 -3.07 6.40
CA VAL A 430 20.81 -2.66 7.31
C VAL A 430 19.51 -2.51 6.53
N ALA A 431 18.65 -3.54 6.57
CA ALA A 431 17.45 -3.61 5.75
C ALA A 431 16.55 -2.35 5.87
N TYR A 432 16.33 -1.88 7.11
CA TYR A 432 15.40 -0.80 7.38
C TYR A 432 15.89 0.61 7.05
N GLU A 433 17.13 0.79 6.63
CA GLU A 433 17.77 2.12 6.58
C GLU A 433 17.09 3.06 5.59
N GLU A 434 16.83 2.58 4.38
CA GLU A 434 16.12 3.33 3.34
C GLU A 434 14.68 3.67 3.79
N ALA A 435 13.99 2.71 4.41
CA ALA A 435 12.67 2.93 4.98
C ALA A 435 12.72 4.01 6.09
N LEU A 436 13.69 3.94 6.99
CA LEU A 436 13.83 4.86 8.11
C LEU A 436 13.92 6.31 7.62
N PHE A 437 14.90 6.63 6.79
CA PHE A 437 15.13 8.01 6.38
C PHE A 437 14.08 8.52 5.39
N SER A 438 13.58 7.67 4.49
CA SER A 438 12.52 8.07 3.55
C SER A 438 11.20 8.36 4.27
N GLN A 439 10.83 7.53 5.25
CA GLN A 439 9.59 7.71 5.98
C GLN A 439 9.69 8.80 7.04
N TRP A 440 10.88 9.03 7.61
CA TRP A 440 11.11 10.14 8.54
C TRP A 440 10.80 11.49 7.89
N LEU A 441 11.16 11.71 6.62
CA LEU A 441 10.77 12.91 5.87
C LEU A 441 9.24 13.14 5.87
N GLY A 442 8.45 12.08 5.99
CA GLY A 442 7.00 12.14 6.07
C GLY A 442 6.44 12.67 7.39
N LEU A 443 7.27 12.89 8.42
CA LEU A 443 6.80 13.32 9.74
C LEU A 443 6.42 14.81 9.76
N PRO A 444 5.21 15.17 10.25
CA PRO A 444 4.73 16.55 10.27
C PRO A 444 5.55 17.55 11.09
N HIS A 445 6.27 17.11 12.12
CA HIS A 445 6.99 18.02 13.03
C HIS A 445 8.31 18.58 12.49
N LEU A 446 8.85 17.99 11.42
CA LEU A 446 10.18 18.34 10.91
C LEU A 446 10.24 19.76 10.33
N TRP A 447 11.31 20.47 10.67
CA TRP A 447 11.70 21.76 10.12
C TRP A 447 12.46 21.60 8.79
N ASP A 448 12.55 22.70 8.02
CA ASP A 448 13.17 22.69 6.69
C ASP A 448 14.65 22.26 6.72
N GLU A 449 15.39 22.64 7.76
CA GLU A 449 16.79 22.24 7.95
C GLU A 449 16.91 20.73 8.21
N GLU A 450 16.06 20.16 9.07
CA GLU A 450 16.04 18.72 9.37
C GLU A 450 15.66 17.91 8.12
N ARG A 451 14.70 18.39 7.33
CA ARG A 451 14.34 17.80 6.04
C ARG A 451 15.53 17.79 5.08
N ALA A 452 16.26 18.90 4.99
CA ALA A 452 17.41 19.01 4.11
C ALA A 452 18.54 18.03 4.51
N GLU A 453 18.79 17.83 5.79
CA GLU A 453 19.77 16.84 6.26
C GLU A 453 19.33 15.40 5.96
N LEU A 454 18.07 15.06 6.18
CA LEU A 454 17.53 13.74 5.84
C LEU A 454 17.63 13.44 4.33
N VAL A 455 17.36 14.43 3.47
CA VAL A 455 17.52 14.29 2.01
C VAL A 455 18.96 13.97 1.65
N LYS A 456 19.95 14.66 2.24
CA LYS A 456 21.37 14.36 1.99
C LYS A 456 21.75 12.94 2.40
N VAL A 457 21.19 12.44 3.51
CA VAL A 457 21.42 11.06 3.96
C VAL A 457 20.87 10.07 2.93
N LEU A 458 19.66 10.29 2.40
CA LEU A 458 19.08 9.43 1.37
C LEU A 458 19.90 9.46 0.07
N GLU A 459 20.34 10.65 -0.39
CA GLU A 459 21.19 10.79 -1.57
C GLU A 459 22.52 10.04 -1.43
N ALA A 460 23.09 10.00 -0.21
CA ALA A 460 24.30 9.22 0.06
C ALA A 460 24.03 7.71 0.02
N LEU A 461 22.90 7.25 0.56
CA LEU A 461 22.51 5.83 0.53
C LEU A 461 22.24 5.33 -0.89
N GLU A 462 21.63 6.16 -1.74
CA GLU A 462 21.42 5.84 -3.16
C GLU A 462 22.74 5.69 -3.92
N GLN A 463 23.75 6.50 -3.61
CA GLN A 463 25.08 6.43 -4.22
C GLN A 463 25.86 5.19 -3.78
N ASP A 464 25.69 4.76 -2.53
CA ASP A 464 26.34 3.55 -2.00
C ASP A 464 25.67 2.25 -2.50
N ALA A 465 24.42 2.33 -2.98
CA ALA A 465 23.63 1.21 -3.50
C ALA A 465 23.80 0.96 -5.01
N GLY A 466 24.37 1.90 -5.77
CA GLY A 466 24.66 1.78 -7.21
C GLY A 466 26.09 1.36 -7.50
#